data_AF-A0A0Q5IB53-F1
#
_entry.id   AF-A0A0Q5IB53-F1
#
_cell.length_a   1.000
_cell.length_b   1.000
_cell.length_c   1.000
_cell.angle_alpha   90.00
_cell.angle_beta   90.00
_cell.angle_gamma   90.00
#
_symmetry.space_group_name_H-M   'P 1'
#
loop_
_entity.id
_entity.type
_entity.pdbx_description
1 polymer ?
#
loop_
_entity_poly.entity_id
_entity_poly.type
_entity_poly.pdbx_seq_one_letter_code
_entity_poly.pdbx_strand_id
1 'polypeptide(L)'
;MKITAPLLLLPLLLAACGTQNAAPAATHANALVAPGQTTATGSTYVEAFEASVQRDLMALGLSGSISAQATAPKSYLNVLKVNESTARAYMKTTYPTTTGCALDWGDNTASTKITTPSVVATDQADHTYTQSGTYTVKLTCGTDIKTSTFAAVVPVTDLNLFDDFTSTAWFTEGAAKAEFATLPTTYSTQGFKFLSSSNYMTRKAGLISGHNAIIISCVGTVQATSGALFDVKTLTGSSVLQNTTVTAYGADNTVIGSTVFSNEHYYAGAPAETRTLNWKNVKRIENTCNGGYGYLLIDDMSATIQLPPV
;
A
#
# COMPACT_ATOMS: atom_id res chain seq x y z
N MET A 1 36.26 0.98 58.68
CA MET A 1 37.38 1.15 57.74
C MET A 1 36.90 2.06 56.62
N LYS A 2 37.48 3.25 56.52
CA LYS A 2 37.12 4.28 55.52
C LYS A 2 38.06 4.09 54.32
N ILE A 3 37.50 3.91 53.12
CA ILE A 3 38.23 3.98 51.86
C ILE A 3 37.74 5.24 51.14
N THR A 4 38.60 6.24 51.16
CA THR A 4 38.55 7.49 50.40
C THR A 4 38.96 7.22 48.95
N ALA A 5 38.09 7.54 47.99
CA ALA A 5 38.44 7.64 46.58
C ALA A 5 38.79 9.11 46.25
N PRO A 6 39.85 9.39 45.47
CA PRO A 6 40.26 10.75 45.16
C PRO A 6 39.44 11.33 44.01
N LEU A 7 38.97 12.55 44.26
CA LEU A 7 38.39 13.49 43.32
C LEU A 7 39.53 14.02 42.41
N LEU A 8 39.48 13.74 41.10
CA LEU A 8 40.37 14.37 40.12
C LEU A 8 39.58 15.44 39.37
N LEU A 9 39.93 16.70 39.66
CA LEU A 9 39.50 17.92 38.96
C LEU A 9 40.61 18.32 37.98
N LEU A 10 40.29 18.55 36.70
CA LEU A 10 40.86 19.57 35.77
C LEU A 10 40.48 19.24 34.29
N PRO A 11 40.51 20.20 33.34
CA PRO A 11 39.74 21.44 33.26
C PRO A 11 38.88 21.54 31.98
N LEU A 12 37.91 22.46 32.00
CA LEU A 12 37.20 22.98 30.84
C LEU A 12 38.19 23.51 29.78
N LEU A 13 38.06 23.04 28.54
CA LEU A 13 38.50 23.77 27.36
C LEU A 13 37.33 23.88 26.37
N LEU A 14 36.91 25.13 26.23
CA LEU A 14 35.90 25.64 25.32
C LEU A 14 36.52 25.70 23.91
N ALA A 15 35.90 25.03 22.94
CA ALA A 15 36.14 25.30 21.52
C ALA A 15 34.78 25.35 20.80
N ALA A 16 34.33 26.58 20.58
CA ALA A 16 33.22 26.91 19.70
C ALA A 16 33.71 27.03 18.26
N CYS A 17 33.01 26.38 17.33
CA CYS A 17 32.83 26.71 15.91
C CYS A 17 31.68 25.79 15.45
N GLY A 18 30.44 26.25 15.38
CA GLY A 18 29.87 26.83 14.15
C GLY A 18 29.74 25.74 13.09
N THR A 19 28.56 25.15 12.83
CA THR A 19 27.48 25.79 12.05
C THR A 19 26.10 25.23 12.42
N GLN A 20 25.14 26.13 12.61
CA GLN A 20 23.72 25.83 12.71
C GLN A 20 23.21 25.40 11.32
N ASN A 21 22.87 24.13 11.13
CA ASN A 21 21.90 23.75 10.12
C ASN A 21 20.50 23.89 10.73
N ALA A 22 19.99 25.12 10.72
CA ALA A 22 18.56 25.35 10.84
C ALA A 22 17.89 24.69 9.62
N ALA A 23 17.00 23.75 9.88
CA ALA A 23 16.09 23.22 8.88
C ALA A 23 15.32 24.38 8.22
N PRO A 24 15.29 24.49 6.89
CA PRO A 24 14.23 25.22 6.23
C PRO A 24 12.98 24.36 6.26
N ALA A 25 11.91 24.92 6.79
CA ALA A 25 10.56 24.38 6.76
C ALA A 25 10.19 23.93 5.34
N ALA A 26 9.43 22.82 5.26
CA ALA A 26 8.74 22.41 4.05
C ALA A 26 7.70 23.48 3.68
N THR A 27 8.11 24.47 2.90
CA THR A 27 7.17 25.30 2.15
C THR A 27 6.95 24.63 0.81
N HIS A 28 5.77 24.05 0.64
CA HIS A 28 5.16 23.83 -0.66
C HIS A 28 4.99 25.19 -1.35
N ALA A 29 6.04 25.68 -1.99
CA ALA A 29 5.94 26.79 -2.90
C ALA A 29 5.47 26.23 -4.24
N ASN A 30 4.15 26.27 -4.45
CA ASN A 30 3.60 26.53 -5.78
C ASN A 30 4.41 27.70 -6.35
N ALA A 31 5.30 27.44 -7.30
CA ALA A 31 5.96 28.49 -8.06
C ALA A 31 4.95 29.12 -9.02
N LEU A 32 3.98 29.85 -8.46
CA LEU A 32 3.31 30.93 -9.15
C LEU A 32 4.39 31.98 -9.40
N VAL A 33 4.81 32.06 -10.66
CA VAL A 33 5.78 33.02 -11.17
C VAL A 33 5.37 34.43 -10.74
N ALA A 34 6.25 35.12 -10.01
CA ALA A 34 6.06 36.53 -9.69
C ALA A 34 6.08 37.36 -11.00
N PRO A 35 5.18 38.34 -11.17
CA PRO A 35 5.11 39.13 -12.39
C PRO A 35 6.36 40.03 -12.49
N GLY A 36 7.28 39.67 -13.39
CA GLY A 36 8.48 40.47 -13.67
C GLY A 36 9.78 39.68 -13.90
N GLN A 37 9.80 38.35 -13.70
CA GLN A 37 10.96 37.55 -14.10
C GLN A 37 10.81 37.07 -15.54
N THR A 38 11.79 37.45 -16.37
CA THR A 38 11.99 36.90 -17.70
C THR A 38 12.02 35.38 -17.62
N THR A 39 11.07 34.73 -18.30
CA THR A 39 11.02 33.29 -18.52
C THR A 39 12.39 32.81 -18.98
N ALA A 40 13.06 31.98 -18.16
CA ALA A 40 14.30 31.35 -18.54
C ALA A 40 14.03 30.38 -19.71
N THR A 41 14.40 30.79 -20.92
CA THR A 41 14.36 29.97 -22.14
C THR A 41 15.77 29.46 -22.45
N GLY A 42 15.92 28.16 -22.72
CA GLY A 42 17.17 27.56 -23.18
C GLY A 42 17.81 26.56 -22.20
N SER A 43 19.02 26.08 -22.55
CA SER A 43 19.77 24.95 -21.95
C SER A 43 19.82 24.93 -20.41
N THR A 44 19.74 26.09 -19.76
CA THR A 44 19.77 26.23 -18.30
C THR A 44 18.55 25.61 -17.60
N TYR A 45 17.37 25.61 -18.23
CA TYR A 45 16.19 24.91 -17.72
C TYR A 45 16.35 23.39 -17.80
N VAL A 46 16.96 22.91 -18.90
CA VAL A 46 17.21 21.49 -19.15
C VAL A 46 18.20 20.94 -18.12
N GLU A 47 19.28 21.66 -17.88
CA GLU A 47 20.29 21.30 -16.87
C GLU A 47 19.70 21.29 -15.45
N ALA A 48 18.87 22.27 -15.10
CA ALA A 48 18.21 22.33 -13.79
C ALA A 48 17.21 21.17 -13.58
N PHE A 49 16.46 20.79 -14.62
CA PHE A 49 15.57 19.63 -14.55
C PHE A 49 16.35 18.31 -14.52
N GLU A 50 17.40 18.15 -15.34
CA GLU A 50 18.24 16.94 -15.31
C GLU A 50 18.88 16.75 -13.94
N ALA A 51 19.36 17.84 -13.32
CA ALA A 51 19.84 17.82 -11.95
C ALA A 51 18.74 17.44 -10.95
N SER A 52 17.48 17.87 -11.19
CA SER A 52 16.33 17.47 -10.39
C SER A 52 16.02 15.97 -10.52
N VAL A 53 15.97 15.44 -11.75
CA VAL A 53 15.75 14.01 -12.01
C VAL A 53 16.85 13.17 -11.38
N GLN A 54 18.10 13.61 -11.51
CA GLN A 54 19.23 12.91 -10.92
C GLN A 54 19.20 12.95 -9.39
N ARG A 55 18.80 14.08 -8.79
CA ARG A 55 18.58 14.19 -7.35
C ARG A 55 17.47 13.25 -6.87
N ASP A 56 16.36 13.20 -7.59
CA ASP A 56 15.21 12.36 -7.21
C ASP A 56 15.55 10.87 -7.38
N LEU A 57 16.32 10.51 -8.40
CA LEU A 57 16.90 9.17 -8.57
C LEU A 57 17.91 8.81 -7.48
N MET A 58 18.76 9.75 -7.07
CA MET A 58 19.67 9.56 -5.94
C MET A 58 18.90 9.35 -4.63
N ALA A 59 17.82 10.10 -4.39
CA ALA A 59 16.97 9.93 -3.21
C ALA A 59 16.30 8.54 -3.16
N LEU A 60 16.10 7.91 -4.31
CA LEU A 60 15.55 6.56 -4.46
C LEU A 60 16.63 5.45 -4.54
N GLY A 61 17.92 5.80 -4.47
CA GLY A 61 19.03 4.83 -4.59
C GLY A 61 19.26 4.29 -6.00
N LEU A 62 18.71 4.94 -7.03
CA LEU A 62 18.69 4.50 -8.44
C LEU A 62 19.65 5.32 -9.33
N SER A 63 20.75 5.83 -8.75
CA SER A 63 21.69 6.74 -9.42
C SER A 63 22.39 6.16 -10.66
N GLY A 64 22.40 4.83 -10.82
CA GLY A 64 23.01 4.13 -11.96
C GLY A 64 22.14 4.05 -13.23
N SER A 65 20.85 4.39 -13.16
CA SER A 65 19.92 4.17 -14.29
C SER A 65 19.95 5.26 -15.37
N ILE A 66 20.56 6.42 -15.12
CA ILE A 66 20.67 7.53 -16.09
C ILE A 66 21.74 7.26 -17.15
N SER A 67 22.88 6.68 -16.75
CA SER A 67 24.08 6.63 -17.60
C SER A 67 23.95 5.70 -18.82
N ALA A 68 23.01 4.76 -18.81
CA ALA A 68 22.75 3.85 -19.93
C ALA A 68 21.84 4.44 -21.02
N GLN A 69 21.11 5.54 -20.74
CA GLN A 69 20.20 6.17 -21.71
C GLN A 69 20.67 7.56 -22.19
N ALA A 70 21.84 8.02 -21.74
CA ALA A 70 22.38 9.35 -22.02
C ALA A 70 22.99 9.54 -23.43
N THR A 71 22.98 8.51 -24.28
CA THR A 71 23.27 8.62 -25.73
C THR A 71 21.94 8.72 -26.49
N ALA A 72 21.38 9.94 -26.52
CA ALA A 72 19.97 10.26 -26.74
C ALA A 72 19.30 9.68 -28.02
N PRO A 73 18.30 8.78 -27.88
CA PRO A 73 17.13 8.78 -28.77
C PRO A 73 16.32 10.08 -28.60
N LYS A 74 15.50 10.46 -29.60
CA LYS A 74 14.74 11.72 -29.66
C LYS A 74 13.72 11.90 -28.50
N SER A 75 13.46 10.85 -27.73
CA SER A 75 12.63 10.84 -26.54
C SER A 75 13.21 9.98 -25.41
N TYR A 76 12.86 10.33 -24.17
CA TYR A 76 13.24 9.66 -22.92
C TYR A 76 12.00 9.48 -22.05
N LEU A 77 11.92 8.33 -21.37
CA LEU A 77 10.89 8.01 -20.37
C LEU A 77 11.57 7.32 -19.19
N ASN A 78 11.31 7.82 -17.99
CA ASN A 78 11.64 7.14 -16.75
C ASN A 78 10.47 7.24 -15.79
N VAL A 79 10.11 6.12 -15.15
CA VAL A 79 8.95 6.05 -14.27
C VAL A 79 9.43 5.69 -12.87
N LEU A 80 9.16 6.57 -11.93
CA LEU A 80 9.59 6.43 -10.54
C LEU A 80 8.40 6.22 -9.62
N LYS A 81 8.64 5.47 -8.55
CA LYS A 81 7.66 5.24 -7.50
C LYS A 81 7.58 6.47 -6.59
N VAL A 82 6.42 7.13 -6.55
CA VAL A 82 6.11 8.19 -5.58
C VAL A 82 5.62 7.56 -4.27
N ASN A 83 4.71 6.60 -4.38
CA ASN A 83 4.26 5.73 -3.29
C ASN A 83 3.81 4.38 -3.87
N GLU A 84 3.23 3.49 -3.06
CA GLU A 84 2.79 2.15 -3.46
C GLU A 84 1.84 2.14 -4.67
N SER A 85 0.93 3.10 -4.80
CA SER A 85 -0.07 3.16 -5.89
C SER A 85 0.18 4.27 -6.90
N THR A 86 1.17 5.13 -6.68
CA THR A 86 1.39 6.34 -7.49
C THR A 86 2.75 6.30 -8.16
N ALA A 87 2.73 6.42 -9.48
CA ALA A 87 3.92 6.58 -10.32
C ALA A 87 4.08 8.03 -10.77
N ARG A 88 5.32 8.45 -10.96
CA ARG A 88 5.69 9.70 -11.65
C ARG A 88 6.52 9.37 -12.87
N ALA A 89 6.03 9.77 -14.04
CA ALA A 89 6.77 9.70 -15.29
C ALA A 89 7.56 11.00 -15.49
N TYR A 90 8.85 10.86 -15.77
CA TYR A 90 9.75 11.93 -16.22
C TYR A 90 10.02 11.72 -17.70
N MET A 91 9.74 12.76 -18.50
CA MET A 91 9.80 12.67 -19.95
C MET A 91 10.65 13.81 -20.49
N LYS A 92 11.50 13.49 -21.48
CA LYS A 92 12.26 14.49 -22.23
C LYS A 92 12.13 14.21 -23.71
N THR A 93 11.96 15.24 -24.53
CA THR A 93 11.95 15.12 -25.98
C THR A 93 12.80 16.20 -26.63
N THR A 94 13.47 15.87 -27.73
CA THR A 94 14.35 16.78 -28.50
C THR A 94 13.87 16.96 -29.94
N TYR A 95 12.57 16.78 -30.20
CA TYR A 95 12.02 16.98 -31.54
C TYR A 95 12.11 18.45 -31.95
N PRO A 96 12.65 18.73 -33.17
CA PRO A 96 12.81 20.10 -33.67
C PRO A 96 11.48 20.74 -34.10
N THR A 97 10.39 19.97 -34.11
CA THR A 97 9.04 20.42 -34.41
C THR A 97 8.09 19.88 -33.36
N THR A 98 7.00 20.61 -33.08
CA THR A 98 5.95 20.15 -32.18
C THR A 98 5.45 18.78 -32.61
N THR A 99 5.79 17.78 -31.81
CA THR A 99 5.42 16.38 -32.03
C THR A 99 4.51 16.02 -30.87
N GLY A 100 3.22 15.86 -31.14
CA GLY A 100 2.27 15.45 -30.10
C GLY A 100 2.74 14.13 -29.48
N CYS A 101 3.04 14.16 -28.18
CA CYS A 101 3.44 12.99 -27.44
C CYS A 101 2.30 12.56 -26.52
N ALA A 102 2.13 11.25 -26.34
CA ALA A 102 1.13 10.68 -25.45
C ALA A 102 1.76 9.66 -24.52
N LEU A 103 1.42 9.76 -23.24
CA LEU A 103 1.83 8.83 -22.19
C LEU A 103 0.64 7.94 -21.82
N ASP A 104 0.78 6.66 -22.08
CA ASP A 104 -0.17 5.61 -21.72
C ASP A 104 0.32 4.92 -20.44
N TRP A 105 -0.53 4.86 -19.42
CA TRP A 105 -0.20 4.31 -18.11
C TRP A 105 -0.33 2.79 -18.01
N GLY A 106 -0.89 2.15 -19.05
CA GLY A 106 -1.01 0.70 -19.15
C GLY A 106 -2.20 0.09 -18.38
N ASP A 107 -3.08 0.90 -17.79
CA ASP A 107 -4.24 0.48 -17.00
C ASP A 107 -5.59 0.80 -17.66
N ASN A 108 -5.58 1.11 -18.96
CA ASN A 108 -6.72 1.55 -19.77
C ASN A 108 -7.32 2.91 -19.37
N THR A 109 -6.65 3.68 -18.51
CA THR A 109 -7.03 5.08 -18.28
C THR A 109 -6.64 5.96 -19.48
N ALA A 110 -7.23 7.16 -19.55
CA ALA A 110 -6.95 8.10 -20.63
C ALA A 110 -5.47 8.52 -20.61
N SER A 111 -4.82 8.47 -21.78
CA SER A 111 -3.41 8.87 -21.90
C SER A 111 -3.20 10.35 -21.57
N THR A 112 -2.11 10.65 -20.87
CA THR A 112 -1.67 12.03 -20.62
C THR A 112 -1.06 12.60 -21.89
N LYS A 113 -1.60 13.73 -22.37
CA LYS A 113 -1.03 14.45 -23.52
C LYS A 113 0.13 15.31 -23.05
N ILE A 114 1.26 15.16 -23.73
CA ILE A 114 2.48 15.89 -23.45
C ILE A 114 2.66 16.95 -24.54
N THR A 115 2.69 18.22 -24.11
CA THR A 115 2.81 19.34 -25.03
C THR A 115 4.30 19.61 -25.27
N THR A 116 4.81 19.23 -26.44
CA THR A 116 6.23 19.46 -26.76
C THR A 116 6.43 20.83 -27.41
N PRO A 117 7.22 21.76 -26.83
CA PRO A 117 7.77 22.88 -27.59
C PRO A 117 8.78 22.40 -28.64
N SER A 118 9.02 23.23 -29.66
CA SER A 118 9.78 22.91 -30.87
C SER A 118 11.29 22.70 -30.69
N VAL A 119 11.83 22.63 -29.47
CA VAL A 119 13.29 22.55 -29.29
C VAL A 119 13.72 21.62 -28.17
N VAL A 120 13.12 21.69 -26.98
CA VAL A 120 13.28 20.68 -25.91
C VAL A 120 12.06 20.76 -24.99
N ALA A 121 11.35 19.65 -24.83
CA ALA A 121 10.25 19.54 -23.87
C ALA A 121 10.71 18.68 -22.70
N THR A 122 10.40 19.11 -21.50
CA THR A 122 10.68 18.33 -20.31
C THR A 122 9.49 18.44 -19.38
N ASP A 123 8.85 17.31 -19.15
CA ASP A 123 7.54 17.23 -18.53
C ASP A 123 7.52 16.12 -17.47
N GLN A 124 6.63 16.28 -16.50
CA GLN A 124 6.36 15.28 -15.49
C GLN A 124 4.86 15.06 -15.38
N ALA A 125 4.46 13.79 -15.25
CA ALA A 125 3.07 13.43 -15.03
C ALA A 125 2.99 12.44 -13.88
N ASP A 126 2.03 12.65 -12.99
CA ASP A 126 1.71 11.72 -11.91
C ASP A 126 0.47 10.90 -12.30
N HIS A 127 0.46 9.64 -11.90
CA HIS A 127 -0.68 8.76 -12.07
C HIS A 127 -0.88 7.86 -10.87
N THR A 128 -2.11 7.81 -10.40
CA THR A 128 -2.51 6.94 -9.28
C THR A 128 -3.30 5.78 -9.84
N TYR A 129 -2.75 4.57 -9.70
CA TYR A 129 -3.41 3.34 -10.08
C TYR A 129 -4.51 3.01 -9.07
N THR A 130 -5.66 2.54 -9.56
CA THR A 130 -6.80 2.13 -8.74
C THR A 130 -6.84 0.63 -8.49
N GLN A 131 -6.00 -0.15 -9.16
CA GLN A 131 -5.86 -1.59 -8.95
C GLN A 131 -4.38 -1.96 -8.78
N SER A 132 -4.11 -2.99 -7.99
CA SER A 132 -2.76 -3.55 -7.87
C SER A 132 -2.42 -4.33 -9.14
N GLY A 133 -1.22 -4.17 -9.66
CA GLY A 133 -0.78 -4.84 -10.86
C GLY A 133 0.58 -4.37 -11.35
N THR A 134 1.14 -5.08 -12.33
CA THR A 134 2.33 -4.64 -13.08
C THR A 134 1.88 -4.00 -14.38
N TYR A 135 2.19 -2.72 -14.55
CA TYR A 135 1.77 -1.90 -15.67
C TYR A 135 2.95 -1.55 -16.57
N THR A 136 2.72 -1.55 -17.89
CA THR A 136 3.69 -1.04 -18.86
C THR A 136 3.32 0.39 -19.22
N VAL A 137 4.07 1.34 -18.69
CA VAL A 137 3.95 2.76 -19.04
C VAL A 137 4.64 2.99 -20.38
N LYS A 138 3.95 3.63 -21.33
CA LYS A 138 4.40 3.80 -22.71
C LYS A 138 4.32 5.25 -23.14
N LEU A 139 5.46 5.85 -23.46
CA LEU A 139 5.54 7.17 -24.11
C LEU A 139 5.61 6.97 -25.62
N THR A 140 4.71 7.61 -26.36
CA THR A 140 4.65 7.60 -27.83
C THR A 140 4.82 9.01 -28.37
N CYS A 141 5.87 9.23 -29.17
CA CYS A 141 6.16 10.50 -29.84
C CYS A 141 6.37 10.25 -31.34
N GLY A 142 5.29 10.34 -32.12
CA GLY A 142 5.31 9.92 -33.53
C GLY A 142 5.62 8.42 -33.65
N THR A 143 6.74 8.07 -34.30
CA THR A 143 7.21 6.68 -34.43
C THR A 143 8.17 6.23 -33.32
N ASP A 144 8.59 7.13 -32.43
CA ASP A 144 9.47 6.77 -31.31
C ASP A 144 8.62 6.34 -30.13
N ILE A 145 8.92 5.16 -29.60
CA ILE A 145 8.22 4.54 -28.48
C ILE A 145 9.24 4.25 -27.39
N LYS A 146 8.90 4.61 -26.16
CA LYS A 146 9.65 4.25 -24.95
C LYS A 146 8.71 3.57 -23.98
N THR A 147 9.21 2.55 -23.30
CA THR A 147 8.45 1.82 -22.29
C THR A 147 9.21 1.77 -20.97
N SER A 148 8.46 1.76 -19.89
CA SER A 148 8.95 1.56 -18.53
C SER A 148 7.90 0.74 -17.76
N THR A 149 8.32 -0.06 -16.79
CA THR A 149 7.41 -0.88 -15.99
C THR A 149 7.22 -0.28 -14.61
N PHE A 150 5.99 -0.36 -14.10
CA PHE A 150 5.65 0.06 -12.75
C PHE A 150 4.77 -1.00 -12.08
N ALA A 151 5.15 -1.42 -10.86
CA ALA A 151 4.33 -2.30 -10.04
C ALA A 151 3.55 -1.44 -9.04
N ALA A 152 2.24 -1.32 -9.26
CA ALA A 152 1.36 -0.62 -8.33
C ALA A 152 0.79 -1.59 -7.30
N VAL A 153 0.75 -1.14 -6.06
CA VAL A 153 0.19 -1.82 -4.91
C VAL A 153 -0.84 -0.85 -4.30
N VAL A 154 -2.12 -1.11 -4.59
CA VAL A 154 -3.23 -0.27 -4.12
C VAL A 154 -3.76 -0.85 -2.81
N PRO A 155 -3.69 -0.11 -1.70
CA PRO A 155 -4.36 -0.49 -0.47
C PRO A 155 -5.87 -0.50 -0.70
N VAL A 156 -6.49 -1.68 -0.69
CA VAL A 156 -7.95 -1.76 -0.72
C VAL A 156 -8.46 -1.46 0.68
N THR A 157 -9.07 -0.30 0.84
CA THR A 157 -9.92 0.00 2.00
C THR A 157 -11.27 -0.63 1.73
N ASP A 158 -11.65 -1.61 2.55
CA ASP A 158 -12.89 -2.38 2.44
C ASP A 158 -12.91 -3.32 1.22
N LEU A 159 -12.42 -4.54 1.43
CA LEU A 159 -12.39 -5.59 0.40
C LEU A 159 -13.81 -6.04 0.01
N ASN A 160 -14.84 -5.65 0.77
CA ASN A 160 -16.21 -6.12 0.62
C ASN A 160 -16.22 -7.65 0.52
N LEU A 161 -15.47 -8.29 1.43
CA LEU A 161 -15.07 -9.71 1.34
C LEU A 161 -16.22 -10.65 1.00
N PHE A 162 -17.42 -10.35 1.49
CA PHE A 162 -18.58 -11.24 1.46
C PHE A 162 -19.86 -10.61 0.88
N ASP A 163 -19.79 -9.41 0.29
CA ASP A 163 -20.97 -8.70 -0.22
C ASP A 163 -21.65 -9.44 -1.37
N ASP A 164 -20.87 -10.17 -2.17
CA ASP A 164 -21.38 -11.00 -3.28
C ASP A 164 -21.92 -12.36 -2.82
N PHE A 165 -21.83 -12.69 -1.52
CA PHE A 165 -22.30 -13.98 -1.03
C PHE A 165 -23.83 -14.07 -1.03
N THR A 166 -24.34 -15.07 -1.74
CA THR A 166 -25.77 -15.41 -1.75
C THR A 166 -25.96 -16.85 -1.30
N SER A 167 -26.92 -17.08 -0.39
CA SER A 167 -27.38 -18.43 -0.02
C SER A 167 -28.90 -18.44 0.06
N THR A 168 -29.50 -19.57 -0.33
CA THR A 168 -30.94 -19.85 -0.16
C THR A 168 -31.22 -20.74 1.06
N ALA A 169 -30.18 -21.34 1.65
CA ALA A 169 -30.28 -22.28 2.76
C ALA A 169 -29.71 -21.64 4.04
N TRP A 170 -30.50 -20.74 4.64
CA TRP A 170 -30.19 -20.15 5.94
C TRP A 170 -30.86 -20.95 7.05
N PHE A 171 -30.11 -21.37 8.06
CA PHE A 171 -30.68 -21.90 9.29
C PHE A 171 -30.69 -20.82 10.37
N THR A 172 -31.76 -20.80 11.15
CA THR A 172 -31.92 -19.87 12.27
C THR A 172 -31.67 -20.61 13.58
N GLU A 173 -30.78 -20.11 14.42
CA GLU A 173 -30.54 -20.66 15.75
C GLU A 173 -31.28 -19.84 16.83
N GLY A 174 -32.05 -20.54 17.66
CA GLY A 174 -32.90 -19.94 18.69
C GLY A 174 -34.06 -19.11 18.14
N ALA A 175 -34.66 -18.27 19.00
CA ALA A 175 -35.76 -17.37 18.63
C ALA A 175 -35.27 -16.15 17.81
N ALA A 176 -34.63 -16.40 16.66
CA ALA A 176 -34.13 -15.43 15.67
C ALA A 176 -32.80 -14.70 15.99
N LYS A 177 -31.94 -15.27 16.85
CA LYS A 177 -30.70 -14.59 17.30
C LYS A 177 -29.60 -14.54 16.23
N ALA A 178 -29.44 -15.60 15.44
CA ALA A 178 -28.51 -15.61 14.33
C ALA A 178 -29.01 -16.45 13.15
N GLU A 179 -28.53 -16.09 11.95
CA GLU A 179 -28.84 -16.77 10.70
C GLU A 179 -27.53 -17.15 10.04
N PHE A 180 -27.42 -18.43 9.66
CA PHE A 180 -26.19 -18.98 9.15
C PHE A 180 -26.38 -19.76 7.86
N ALA A 181 -25.36 -19.75 7.02
CA ALA A 181 -25.19 -20.69 5.92
C ALA A 181 -23.87 -21.45 6.11
N THR A 182 -23.92 -22.78 6.04
CA THR A 182 -22.70 -23.60 6.16
C THR A 182 -21.82 -23.41 4.93
N LEU A 183 -20.52 -23.22 5.16
CA LEU A 183 -19.51 -23.12 4.12
C LEU A 183 -18.57 -24.35 4.17
N PRO A 184 -17.88 -24.68 3.06
CA PRO A 184 -16.82 -25.67 3.10
C PRO A 184 -15.71 -25.28 4.08
N THR A 185 -14.95 -26.27 4.58
CA THR A 185 -13.80 -26.06 5.49
C THR A 185 -12.70 -25.18 4.90
N THR A 186 -12.67 -25.04 3.57
CA THR A 186 -11.93 -24.01 2.86
C THR A 186 -12.91 -23.16 2.05
N TYR A 187 -13.07 -21.90 2.43
CA TYR A 187 -13.86 -20.92 1.67
C TYR A 187 -12.91 -19.89 1.05
N SER A 188 -13.13 -19.53 -0.21
CA SER A 188 -12.26 -18.57 -0.91
C SER A 188 -13.08 -17.43 -1.52
N THR A 189 -12.63 -16.20 -1.34
CA THR A 189 -13.25 -14.98 -1.86
C THR A 189 -12.21 -13.86 -1.93
N GLN A 190 -12.34 -12.93 -2.88
CA GLN A 190 -11.47 -11.74 -3.01
C GLN A 190 -9.96 -12.03 -2.92
N GLY A 191 -9.49 -13.16 -3.45
CA GLY A 191 -8.06 -13.54 -3.40
C GLY A 191 -7.58 -14.09 -2.05
N PHE A 192 -8.46 -14.27 -1.07
CA PHE A 192 -8.18 -14.90 0.22
C PHE A 192 -8.88 -16.24 0.36
N LYS A 193 -8.28 -17.14 1.14
CA LYS A 193 -8.87 -18.39 1.59
C LYS A 193 -8.91 -18.44 3.12
N PHE A 194 -10.06 -18.88 3.62
CA PHE A 194 -10.41 -19.02 5.03
C PHE A 194 -10.52 -20.52 5.32
N LEU A 195 -9.63 -21.03 6.18
CA LEU A 195 -9.52 -22.45 6.47
C LEU A 195 -9.81 -22.69 7.94
N SER A 196 -10.76 -23.57 8.24
CA SER A 196 -11.04 -23.99 9.61
C SER A 196 -11.78 -25.34 9.62
N SER A 197 -12.01 -25.92 10.79
CA SER A 197 -12.80 -27.15 10.87
C SER A 197 -14.29 -26.91 10.57
N SER A 198 -14.77 -25.67 10.68
CA SER A 198 -16.14 -25.29 10.36
C SER A 198 -16.23 -23.80 10.06
N ASN A 199 -16.68 -23.49 8.85
CA ASN A 199 -16.93 -22.12 8.40
C ASN A 199 -18.43 -21.90 8.23
N TYR A 200 -18.90 -20.72 8.60
CA TYR A 200 -20.29 -20.30 8.39
C TYR A 200 -20.31 -18.89 7.84
N MET A 201 -21.24 -18.59 6.94
CA MET A 201 -21.61 -17.20 6.66
C MET A 201 -22.71 -16.78 7.62
N THR A 202 -22.67 -15.55 8.12
CA THR A 202 -23.76 -14.92 8.87
C THR A 202 -24.13 -13.58 8.25
N ARG A 203 -25.41 -13.23 8.31
CA ARG A 203 -25.93 -11.89 7.99
C ARG A 203 -26.53 -11.18 9.22
N LYS A 204 -26.27 -11.76 10.39
CA LYS A 204 -26.69 -11.31 11.73
C LYS A 204 -25.50 -11.43 12.70
N ALA A 205 -25.78 -11.32 14.01
CA ALA A 205 -24.81 -11.46 15.12
C ALA A 205 -23.85 -10.26 15.29
N GLY A 206 -24.40 -9.04 15.35
CA GLY A 206 -23.61 -7.83 15.63
C GLY A 206 -23.02 -7.15 14.38
N LEU A 207 -23.43 -7.59 13.20
CA LEU A 207 -23.09 -6.92 11.94
C LEU A 207 -23.88 -5.63 11.73
N ILE A 208 -23.29 -4.71 10.99
CA ILE A 208 -24.00 -3.59 10.39
C ILE A 208 -25.03 -4.17 9.40
N SER A 209 -26.24 -3.63 9.40
CA SER A 209 -27.31 -4.06 8.50
C SER A 209 -26.86 -3.95 7.04
N GLY A 210 -26.95 -5.05 6.28
CA GLY A 210 -26.60 -5.10 4.86
C GLY A 210 -25.29 -5.83 4.54
N HIS A 211 -24.49 -6.20 5.54
CA HIS A 211 -23.24 -6.94 5.35
C HIS A 211 -23.39 -8.43 5.69
N ASN A 212 -22.60 -9.25 5.00
CA ASN A 212 -22.35 -10.64 5.35
C ASN A 212 -20.97 -10.73 6.01
N ALA A 213 -20.80 -11.67 6.94
CA ALA A 213 -19.52 -11.96 7.57
C ALA A 213 -19.28 -13.46 7.65
N ILE A 214 -18.01 -13.85 7.58
CA ILE A 214 -17.62 -15.23 7.82
C ILE A 214 -17.34 -15.46 9.31
N ILE A 215 -17.80 -16.58 9.82
CA ILE A 215 -17.44 -17.13 11.12
C ILE A 215 -16.51 -18.29 10.87
N ILE A 216 -15.30 -18.20 11.42
CA ILE A 216 -14.30 -19.28 11.38
C ILE A 216 -14.09 -19.84 12.79
N SER A 217 -13.97 -21.16 12.91
CA SER A 217 -13.72 -21.81 14.20
C SER A 217 -12.37 -21.38 14.80
N CYS A 218 -12.17 -21.68 16.09
CA CYS A 218 -10.83 -21.67 16.68
C CYS A 218 -9.85 -22.49 15.83
N VAL A 219 -8.59 -22.07 15.84
CA VAL A 219 -7.51 -22.64 15.03
C VAL A 219 -7.76 -22.45 13.51
N GLY A 220 -8.64 -21.52 13.15
CA GLY A 220 -8.86 -21.09 11.78
C GLY A 220 -7.70 -20.24 11.26
N THR A 221 -7.51 -20.22 9.94
CA THR A 221 -6.46 -19.44 9.27
C THR A 221 -6.99 -18.66 8.07
N VAL A 222 -6.39 -17.50 7.82
CA VAL A 222 -6.61 -16.68 6.63
C VAL A 222 -5.30 -16.51 5.89
N GLN A 223 -5.30 -16.72 4.58
CA GLN A 223 -4.10 -16.61 3.73
C GLN A 223 -4.50 -16.26 2.29
N ALA A 224 -3.57 -15.74 1.49
CA ALA A 224 -3.82 -15.50 0.07
C ALA A 224 -4.07 -16.83 -0.68
N THR A 225 -5.00 -16.84 -1.64
CA THR A 225 -5.27 -18.01 -2.50
C THR A 225 -4.05 -18.40 -3.33
N SER A 226 -3.29 -17.41 -3.79
CA SER A 226 -2.05 -17.57 -4.55
C SER A 226 -0.87 -18.08 -3.71
N GLY A 227 -0.96 -18.01 -2.37
CA GLY A 227 0.16 -18.26 -1.47
C GLY A 227 1.17 -17.12 -1.38
N ALA A 228 0.91 -15.98 -2.04
CA ALA A 228 1.72 -14.77 -1.89
C ALA A 228 1.60 -14.18 -0.48
N LEU A 229 2.60 -13.39 -0.09
CA LEU A 229 2.52 -12.57 1.11
C LEU A 229 1.48 -11.45 0.90
N PHE A 230 0.95 -10.92 1.99
CA PHE A 230 0.00 -9.82 1.96
C PHE A 230 0.22 -8.86 3.14
N ASP A 231 -0.19 -7.62 2.95
CA ASP A 231 -0.21 -6.61 4.00
C ASP A 231 -1.63 -6.47 4.54
N VAL A 232 -1.77 -6.31 5.86
CA VAL A 232 -3.07 -6.15 6.52
C VAL A 232 -3.08 -4.82 7.25
N LYS A 233 -3.91 -3.89 6.79
CA LYS A 233 -4.05 -2.56 7.40
C LYS A 233 -5.09 -2.57 8.53
N THR A 234 -6.27 -3.12 8.25
CA THR A 234 -7.36 -3.23 9.23
C THR A 234 -8.05 -4.58 9.15
N LEU A 235 -8.66 -5.01 10.24
CA LEU A 235 -9.55 -6.17 10.30
C LEU A 235 -10.78 -5.78 11.12
N THR A 236 -11.97 -5.94 10.55
CA THR A 236 -13.26 -5.72 11.21
C THR A 236 -13.84 -7.06 11.61
N GLY A 237 -14.13 -7.23 12.90
CA GLY A 237 -14.61 -8.51 13.41
C GLY A 237 -15.04 -8.50 14.86
N SER A 238 -15.43 -9.68 15.34
CA SER A 238 -15.80 -9.89 16.74
C SER A 238 -15.51 -11.33 17.18
N SER A 239 -15.45 -11.52 18.50
CA SER A 239 -15.40 -12.86 19.09
C SER A 239 -16.80 -13.41 19.32
N VAL A 240 -16.97 -14.71 19.08
CA VAL A 240 -18.23 -15.44 19.29
C VAL A 240 -17.98 -16.59 20.25
N LEU A 241 -18.79 -16.67 21.30
CA LEU A 241 -18.71 -17.62 22.43
C LEU A 241 -17.51 -17.49 23.37
N GLN A 242 -16.32 -17.12 22.89
CA GLN A 242 -15.16 -16.79 23.72
C GLN A 242 -14.24 -15.80 23.02
N ASN A 243 -13.49 -15.02 23.81
CA ASN A 243 -12.44 -14.15 23.32
C ASN A 243 -11.49 -14.86 22.34
N THR A 244 -11.21 -14.18 21.24
CA THR A 244 -10.35 -14.69 20.17
C THR A 244 -9.11 -13.82 20.01
N THR A 245 -7.96 -14.46 19.94
CA THR A 245 -6.67 -13.86 19.62
C THR A 245 -6.34 -14.14 18.16
N VAL A 246 -6.14 -13.07 17.42
CA VAL A 246 -5.75 -13.08 16.00
C VAL A 246 -4.26 -12.76 15.91
N THR A 247 -3.48 -13.65 15.33
CA THR A 247 -2.02 -13.51 15.23
C THR A 247 -1.57 -13.63 13.77
N ALA A 248 -0.79 -12.66 13.29
CA ALA A 248 -0.19 -12.69 11.97
C ALA A 248 1.21 -13.29 12.01
N TYR A 249 1.50 -14.13 11.02
CA TYR A 249 2.77 -14.83 10.86
C TYR A 249 3.43 -14.49 9.53
N GLY A 250 4.73 -14.27 9.55
CA GLY A 250 5.58 -14.05 8.38
C GLY A 250 5.94 -15.34 7.63
N ALA A 251 6.73 -15.19 6.57
CA ALA A 251 7.15 -16.29 5.70
C ALA A 251 7.84 -17.44 6.46
N ASP A 252 8.66 -17.07 7.43
CA ASP A 252 9.46 -17.89 8.33
C ASP A 252 8.70 -18.34 9.60
N ASN A 253 7.39 -18.09 9.66
CA ASN A 253 6.53 -18.31 10.81
C ASN A 253 6.89 -17.46 12.04
N THR A 254 7.60 -16.34 11.87
CA THR A 254 7.74 -15.34 12.94
C THR A 254 6.42 -14.62 13.18
N VAL A 255 6.14 -14.25 14.43
CA VAL A 255 4.96 -13.43 14.76
C VAL A 255 5.23 -11.99 14.34
N ILE A 256 4.38 -11.47 13.45
CA ILE A 256 4.41 -10.06 13.01
C ILE A 256 3.64 -9.19 14.00
N GLY A 257 2.52 -9.70 14.50
CA GLY A 257 1.67 -9.00 15.46
C GLY A 257 0.50 -9.84 15.91
N SER A 258 -0.15 -9.41 16.99
CA SER A 258 -1.30 -10.09 17.57
C SER A 258 -2.29 -9.07 18.13
N THR A 259 -3.58 -9.38 18.06
CA THR A 259 -4.65 -8.59 18.65
C THR A 259 -5.74 -9.49 19.23
N VAL A 260 -6.46 -8.99 20.23
CA VAL A 260 -7.55 -9.72 20.88
C VAL A 260 -8.88 -9.06 20.56
N PHE A 261 -9.83 -9.84 20.10
CA PHE A 261 -11.25 -9.50 20.08
C PHE A 261 -11.88 -10.06 21.35
N SER A 262 -12.32 -9.14 22.22
CA SER A 262 -12.97 -9.44 23.50
C SER A 262 -14.40 -8.92 23.58
N ASN A 263 -14.96 -8.48 22.46
CA ASN A 263 -16.36 -8.10 22.29
C ASN A 263 -17.23 -9.36 22.15
N GLU A 264 -17.03 -10.31 23.07
CA GLU A 264 -17.71 -11.60 23.10
C GLU A 264 -19.19 -11.41 23.39
N HIS A 265 -20.08 -11.95 22.56
CA HIS A 265 -21.45 -12.23 23.00
C HIS A 265 -22.08 -13.40 22.26
N TYR A 266 -22.90 -14.16 22.99
CA TYR A 266 -23.71 -15.27 22.46
C TYR A 266 -24.77 -14.77 21.47
N TYR A 267 -24.39 -14.70 20.18
CA TYR A 267 -25.25 -14.45 19.02
C TYR A 267 -26.18 -13.22 19.10
N ALA A 268 -25.96 -12.28 20.04
CA ALA A 268 -26.91 -11.21 20.38
C ALA A 268 -26.33 -9.77 20.34
N GLY A 269 -25.13 -9.55 19.78
CA GLY A 269 -24.79 -8.24 19.20
C GLY A 269 -23.97 -7.26 20.04
N ALA A 270 -22.71 -7.58 20.33
CA ALA A 270 -21.71 -6.51 20.31
C ALA A 270 -21.36 -6.22 18.84
N PRO A 271 -21.28 -4.95 18.42
CA PRO A 271 -20.93 -4.62 17.06
C PRO A 271 -19.54 -5.16 16.72
N ALA A 272 -19.35 -5.56 15.46
CA ALA A 272 -18.01 -5.81 14.95
C ALA A 272 -17.14 -4.55 15.14
N GLU A 273 -15.90 -4.74 15.56
CA GLU A 273 -14.95 -3.66 15.81
C GLU A 273 -13.86 -3.69 14.75
N THR A 274 -13.49 -2.52 14.24
CA THR A 274 -12.34 -2.39 13.35
C THR A 274 -11.06 -2.21 14.14
N ARG A 275 -10.13 -3.15 13.98
CA ARG A 275 -8.77 -3.06 14.52
C ARG A 275 -7.84 -2.51 13.45
N THR A 276 -7.05 -1.49 13.80
CA THR A 276 -5.92 -1.04 12.97
C THR A 276 -4.69 -1.87 13.32
N LEU A 277 -4.12 -2.54 12.32
CA LEU A 277 -3.11 -3.59 12.50
C LEU A 277 -1.77 -3.21 11.87
N ASN A 278 -1.78 -2.70 10.63
CA ASN A 278 -0.59 -2.34 9.85
C ASN A 278 0.47 -3.45 9.75
N TRP A 279 0.04 -4.72 9.70
CA TRP A 279 0.93 -5.86 9.55
C TRP A 279 1.42 -5.96 8.10
N LYS A 280 2.71 -6.24 7.94
CA LYS A 280 3.41 -6.28 6.64
C LYS A 280 4.00 -7.66 6.40
N ASN A 281 4.03 -8.09 5.14
CA ASN A 281 4.64 -9.37 4.74
C ASN A 281 4.00 -10.59 5.44
N VAL A 282 2.69 -10.54 5.66
CA VAL A 282 1.93 -11.62 6.30
C VAL A 282 1.80 -12.79 5.34
N LYS A 283 2.22 -13.98 5.80
CA LYS A 283 1.97 -15.25 5.11
C LYS A 283 0.60 -15.81 5.46
N ARG A 284 0.23 -15.71 6.74
CA ARG A 284 -1.09 -16.11 7.23
C ARG A 284 -1.46 -15.39 8.52
N ILE A 285 -2.76 -15.31 8.75
CA ILE A 285 -3.36 -14.94 10.03
C ILE A 285 -3.91 -16.22 10.66
N GLU A 286 -3.68 -16.44 11.95
CA GLU A 286 -4.27 -17.52 12.74
C GLU A 286 -5.22 -16.96 13.79
N ASN A 287 -6.35 -17.63 13.97
CA ASN A 287 -7.29 -17.38 15.05
C ASN A 287 -7.11 -18.45 16.15
N THR A 288 -7.00 -18.01 17.40
CA THR A 288 -7.00 -18.87 18.58
C THR A 288 -8.03 -18.37 19.58
N CYS A 289 -8.69 -19.26 20.30
CA CYS A 289 -9.67 -18.87 21.31
C CYS A 289 -9.16 -19.20 22.70
N ASN A 290 -9.49 -18.35 23.67
CA ASN A 290 -9.32 -18.75 25.06
C ASN A 290 -10.19 -20.00 25.34
N GLY A 291 -9.73 -20.91 26.20
CA GLY A 291 -10.47 -22.13 26.54
C GLY A 291 -10.68 -23.15 25.41
N GLY A 292 -10.14 -22.94 24.20
CA GLY A 292 -10.16 -23.91 23.09
C GLY A 292 -11.50 -24.07 22.36
N TYR A 293 -12.50 -23.25 22.67
CA TYR A 293 -13.82 -23.27 22.04
C TYR A 293 -14.32 -21.86 21.78
N GLY A 294 -14.89 -21.60 20.60
CA GLY A 294 -15.30 -20.27 20.15
C GLY A 294 -15.10 -20.08 18.65
N TYR A 295 -15.39 -18.87 18.19
CA TYR A 295 -15.26 -18.51 16.79
C TYR A 295 -14.82 -17.06 16.65
N LEU A 296 -14.10 -16.77 15.56
CA LEU A 296 -13.86 -15.41 15.10
C LEU A 296 -14.84 -15.11 13.98
N LEU A 297 -15.59 -14.03 14.15
CA LEU A 297 -16.36 -13.41 13.10
C LEU A 297 -15.47 -12.37 12.40
N ILE A 298 -15.40 -12.44 11.08
CA ILE A 298 -14.70 -11.48 10.21
C ILE A 298 -15.74 -10.90 9.27
N ASP A 299 -15.96 -9.59 9.39
CA ASP A 299 -16.86 -8.81 8.53
C ASP A 299 -16.11 -8.34 7.29
N ASP A 300 -15.05 -7.55 7.48
CA ASP A 300 -14.21 -7.11 6.37
C ASP A 300 -12.74 -6.93 6.79
N MET A 301 -11.87 -6.75 5.80
CA MET A 301 -10.45 -6.53 5.98
C MET A 301 -9.95 -5.51 4.96
N SER A 302 -9.06 -4.61 5.38
CA SER A 302 -8.22 -3.85 4.45
C SER A 302 -6.89 -4.57 4.29
N ALA A 303 -6.67 -5.18 3.14
CA ALA A 303 -5.44 -5.90 2.84
C ALA A 303 -5.02 -5.78 1.39
N THR A 304 -3.72 -5.98 1.14
CA THR A 304 -3.16 -6.01 -0.21
C THR A 304 -2.27 -7.23 -0.39
N ILE A 305 -2.61 -8.06 -1.38
CA ILE A 305 -1.78 -9.19 -1.78
C ILE A 305 -0.59 -8.66 -2.56
N GLN A 306 0.61 -9.04 -2.14
CA GLN A 306 1.84 -8.62 -2.80
C GLN A 306 1.96 -9.31 -4.16
N LEU A 307 2.39 -8.56 -5.16
CA LEU A 307 2.72 -9.10 -6.46
C LEU A 307 4.01 -9.93 -6.35
N PRO A 308 4.16 -11.01 -7.14
CA PRO A 308 5.42 -11.72 -7.22
C PRO A 308 6.55 -10.76 -7.65
N PRO A 309 7.77 -10.93 -7.14
CA PRO A 309 8.91 -10.15 -7.59
C PRO A 309 9.13 -10.36 -9.10
N VAL A 310 9.29 -9.26 -9.83
CA VAL A 310 9.59 -9.22 -11.28
C VAL A 310 11.09 -9.43 -11.49
#